data_AF-A0A419KRM7-F1
#
_entry.id   AF-A0A419KRM7-F1
#
_cell.length_a   1.000
_cell.length_b   1.000
_cell.length_c   1.000
_cell.angle_alpha   90.00
_cell.angle_beta   90.00
_cell.angle_gamma   90.00
#
_symmetry.space_group_name_H-M   'P 1'
#
loop_
_entity.id
_entity.type
_entity.pdbx_description
1 polymer ?
#
loop_
_entity_poly.entity_id
_entity_poly.type
_entity_poly.pdbx_seq_one_letter_code
_entity_poly.pdbx_strand_id
1 'polypeptide(L)'
;MNGLTPWLWRKVEEALEETIGCYERVNHLVSLWQDERARGIGLRIIGAMGGVALELGSGPGNYAKSLAQRIGGPLICLDYSPEMLQASRERLRGLNIY
;
A
#
# COMPACT_ATOMS: atom_id res chain seq x y z
N MET A 1 16.81 -5.96 18.95
CA MET A 1 17.03 -6.54 17.62
C MET A 1 17.95 -5.58 16.86
N ASN A 2 19.09 -6.06 16.37
CA ASN A 2 19.90 -5.29 15.44
C ASN A 2 19.24 -5.47 14.07
N GLY A 3 18.70 -4.39 13.49
CA GLY A 3 18.05 -4.41 12.18
C GLY A 3 19.04 -4.69 11.05
N LEU A 4 18.60 -4.49 9.81
CA LEU A 4 19.51 -4.54 8.65
C LEU A 4 20.52 -3.40 8.75
N THR A 5 21.73 -3.61 8.22
CA THR A 5 22.70 -2.52 8.07
C THR A 5 22.12 -1.45 7.14
N PRO A 6 22.50 -0.17 7.26
CA PRO A 6 21.94 0.89 6.40
C PRO A 6 22.07 0.59 4.90
N TRP A 7 23.18 0.00 4.47
CA TRP A 7 23.38 -0.41 3.08
C TRP A 7 22.42 -1.52 2.63
N LEU A 8 22.21 -2.53 3.48
CA LEU A 8 21.32 -3.63 3.14
C LEU A 8 19.85 -3.19 3.19
N TRP A 9 19.49 -2.30 4.11
CA TRP A 9 18.17 -1.66 4.14
C TRP A 9 17.90 -0.91 2.84
N ARG A 10 18.85 -0.07 2.40
CA ARG A 10 18.74 0.64 1.12
C ARG A 10 18.50 -0.29 -0.06
N LYS A 11 19.11 -1.48 -0.07
CA LYS A 11 18.87 -2.49 -1.13
C LYS A 11 17.45 -3.04 -1.11
N VAL A 12 16.83 -3.17 0.07
CA VAL A 12 15.42 -3.54 0.20
C VAL A 12 14.54 -2.42 -0.34
N GLU A 13 14.85 -1.16 -0.02
CA GLU A 13 14.10 0.00 -0.50
C GLU A 13 14.16 0.11 -2.03
N GLU A 14 15.36 0.04 -2.61
CA GLU A 14 15.59 0.07 -4.07
C GLU A 14 14.81 -1.07 -4.76
N ALA A 15 14.85 -2.29 -4.21
CA ALA A 15 14.11 -3.42 -4.78
C ALA A 15 12.59 -3.20 -4.73
N LEU A 16 12.06 -2.57 -3.68
CA LEU A 16 10.64 -2.23 -3.60
C LEU A 16 10.28 -1.20 -4.68
N GLU A 17 11.08 -0.14 -4.83
CA GLU A 17 10.85 0.93 -5.81
C GLU A 17 10.90 0.44 -7.25
N GLU A 18 11.87 -0.42 -7.60
CA GLU A 18 11.96 -1.04 -8.92
C GLU A 18 10.72 -1.87 -9.29
N THR A 19 10.00 -2.39 -8.29
CA THR A 19 8.79 -3.18 -8.52
C THR A 19 7.53 -2.34 -8.71
N ILE A 20 7.54 -1.02 -8.51
CA ILE A 20 6.34 -0.16 -8.59
C ILE A 20 5.48 -0.43 -9.84
N GLY A 21 6.12 -0.50 -11.01
CA GLY A 21 5.43 -0.73 -12.30
C GLY A 21 4.82 -2.12 -12.45
N CYS A 22 5.24 -3.10 -11.66
CA CYS A 22 4.73 -4.47 -11.69
C CYS A 22 4.35 -5.02 -10.31
N TYR A 23 4.08 -4.13 -9.35
CA TYR A 23 3.95 -4.46 -7.93
C TYR A 23 2.92 -5.56 -7.67
N GLU A 24 1.72 -5.46 -8.26
CA GLU A 24 0.68 -6.48 -8.12
C GLU A 24 1.16 -7.86 -8.62
N ARG A 25 1.83 -7.91 -9.77
CA ARG A 25 2.33 -9.18 -10.32
C ARG A 25 3.36 -9.82 -9.38
N VAL A 26 4.27 -9.01 -8.84
CA VAL A 26 5.29 -9.47 -7.89
C VAL A 26 4.62 -9.96 -6.61
N ASN A 27 3.68 -9.20 -6.06
CA ASN A 27 2.94 -9.59 -4.86
C ASN A 27 2.15 -10.89 -5.05
N HIS A 28 1.44 -11.05 -6.16
CA HIS A 28 0.76 -12.32 -6.47
C HIS A 28 1.76 -13.47 -6.51
N LEU A 29 2.91 -13.30 -7.18
CA LEU A 29 3.90 -14.36 -7.28
C LEU A 29 4.49 -14.75 -5.91
N VAL A 30 5.01 -13.78 -5.15
CA VAL A 30 5.69 -14.05 -3.87
C VAL A 30 4.73 -14.51 -2.78
N SER A 31 3.45 -14.12 -2.86
CA SER A 31 2.42 -14.55 -1.91
C SER A 31 1.71 -15.85 -2.32
N LEU A 32 2.06 -16.45 -3.47
CA LEU A 32 1.31 -17.56 -4.08
C LEU A 32 -0.19 -17.22 -4.26
N TRP A 33 -0.47 -16.02 -4.78
CA TRP A 33 -1.80 -15.44 -5.04
C TRP A 33 -2.67 -15.28 -3.79
N GLN A 34 -2.09 -15.38 -2.59
CA GLN A 34 -2.83 -15.20 -1.34
C GLN A 34 -3.00 -13.74 -0.94
N ASP A 35 -2.30 -12.81 -1.58
CA ASP A 35 -2.40 -11.38 -1.30
C ASP A 35 -3.83 -10.84 -1.48
N GLU A 36 -4.54 -11.25 -2.53
CA GLU A 36 -5.95 -10.85 -2.73
C GLU A 36 -6.85 -11.37 -1.60
N ARG A 37 -6.64 -12.63 -1.18
CA ARG A 37 -7.38 -13.23 -0.07
C ARG A 37 -7.11 -12.48 1.23
N ALA A 38 -5.86 -12.13 1.49
CA ALA A 38 -5.46 -11.37 2.68
C ALA A 38 -6.09 -9.97 2.68
N ARG A 39 -6.03 -9.24 1.56
CA ARG A 39 -6.69 -7.94 1.38
C ARG A 39 -8.21 -8.05 1.59
N GLY A 40 -8.84 -9.09 1.05
CA GLY A 40 -10.27 -9.35 1.25
C GLY A 40 -10.65 -9.64 2.71
N ILE A 41 -9.81 -10.35 3.45
CA ILE A 41 -9.97 -10.53 4.91
C ILE A 41 -9.84 -9.18 5.62
N GLY A 42 -8.83 -8.39 5.29
CA GLY A 42 -8.62 -7.05 5.85
C GLY A 42 -9.83 -6.14 5.67
N LEU A 43 -10.38 -6.04 4.46
CA LEU A 43 -11.57 -5.23 4.18
C LEU A 43 -12.81 -5.70 4.97
N ARG A 44 -12.95 -7.01 5.23
CA ARG A 44 -14.05 -7.54 6.04
C ARG A 44 -13.89 -7.22 7.52
N ILE A 45 -12.66 -7.28 8.04
CA ILE A 45 -12.36 -6.95 9.44
C ILE A 45 -12.59 -5.46 9.70
N ILE A 46 -12.12 -4.60 8.80
CA ILE A 46 -12.29 -3.14 8.91
C ILE A 46 -13.77 -2.77 8.85
N GLY A 47 -14.56 -3.43 7.99
CA GLY A 47 -15.97 -3.11 7.79
C GLY A 47 -16.16 -1.72 7.19
N ALA A 48 -17.37 -1.18 7.28
CA ALA A 48 -17.62 0.21 6.91
C ALA A 48 -17.28 1.11 8.10
N MET A 49 -16.45 2.13 7.88
CA MET A 49 -16.05 3.07 8.93
C MET A 49 -16.34 4.52 8.51
N GLY A 50 -16.77 5.35 9.45
CA GLY A 50 -16.82 6.80 9.28
C GLY A 50 -15.52 7.47 9.74
N GLY A 51 -15.34 8.74 9.40
CA GLY A 51 -14.21 9.54 9.86
C GLY A 51 -12.95 9.42 8.99
N VAL A 52 -11.79 9.79 9.56
CA VAL A 52 -10.49 9.79 8.87
C VAL A 52 -9.79 8.46 9.12
N ALA A 53 -9.26 7.83 8.07
CA ALA A 53 -8.47 6.61 8.15
C ALA A 53 -7.01 6.87 7.75
N LEU A 54 -6.08 6.08 8.31
CA LEU A 54 -4.66 6.09 7.98
C LEU A 54 -4.24 4.69 7.51
N GLU A 55 -3.70 4.59 6.30
CA GLU A 55 -3.07 3.39 5.78
C GLU A 55 -1.55 3.52 5.92
N LEU A 56 -0.95 2.64 6.72
CA LEU A 56 0.50 2.58 6.93
C LEU A 56 1.13 1.58 5.96
N GLY A 57 2.19 1.99 5.27
CA GLY A 57 2.82 1.17 4.24
C GLY A 57 1.91 1.02 3.02
N SER A 58 1.29 2.12 2.59
CA SER A 58 0.31 2.11 1.48
C SER A 58 0.91 1.68 0.14
N GLY A 59 2.25 1.66 0.03
CA GLY A 59 2.98 1.38 -1.18
C GLY A 59 2.51 2.27 -2.33
N PRO A 60 2.36 1.72 -3.55
CA PRO A 60 1.92 2.49 -4.70
C PRO A 60 0.38 2.61 -4.76
N GLY A 61 -0.35 2.34 -3.68
CA GLY A 61 -1.79 2.64 -3.56
C GLY A 61 -2.75 1.56 -4.08
N ASN A 62 -2.30 0.31 -4.28
CA ASN A 62 -3.18 -0.75 -4.80
C ASN A 62 -4.32 -1.10 -3.82
N TYR A 63 -4.02 -1.20 -2.53
CA TYR A 63 -5.02 -1.54 -1.51
C TYR A 63 -5.86 -0.32 -1.09
N ALA A 64 -5.24 0.87 -1.03
CA ALA A 64 -5.88 2.16 -0.77
C ALA A 64 -7.18 2.37 -1.54
N LYS A 65 -7.21 2.00 -2.83
CA LYS A 65 -8.41 2.12 -3.67
C LYS A 65 -9.60 1.32 -3.12
N SER A 66 -9.37 0.08 -2.70
CA SER A 66 -10.41 -0.77 -2.12
C SER A 66 -10.76 -0.33 -0.70
N LEU A 67 -9.78 0.15 0.06
CA LEU A 67 -9.98 0.66 1.40
C LEU A 67 -10.86 1.92 1.40
N ALA A 68 -10.60 2.87 0.49
CA ALA A 68 -11.38 4.10 0.37
C ALA A 68 -12.88 3.87 0.13
N GLN A 69 -13.26 2.76 -0.50
CA GLN A 69 -14.68 2.39 -0.67
C GLN A 69 -15.37 1.99 0.65
N ARG A 70 -14.59 1.68 1.69
CA ARG A 70 -15.07 1.31 3.02
C ARG A 70 -15.05 2.49 4.01
N ILE A 71 -14.34 3.56 3.69
CA ILE A 71 -14.16 4.72 4.57
C ILE A 71 -15.09 5.86 4.09
N GLY A 72 -16.00 6.30 4.95
CA GLY A 72 -16.93 7.40 4.70
C GLY A 72 -16.32 8.81 4.83
N GLY A 73 -15.00 8.91 4.90
CA GLY A 73 -14.24 10.15 5.06
C GLY A 73 -12.84 10.04 4.45
N PRO A 74 -11.94 10.99 4.74
CA PRO A 74 -10.60 11.01 4.15
C PRO A 74 -9.79 9.75 4.49
N LEU A 75 -9.15 9.16 3.47
CA LEU A 75 -8.10 8.16 3.66
C LEU A 75 -6.74 8.85 3.47
N ILE A 76 -5.87 8.75 4.47
CA ILE A 76 -4.50 9.25 4.44
C ILE A 76 -3.57 8.06 4.15
N CYS A 77 -2.76 8.17 3.11
CA CYS A 77 -1.79 7.14 2.73
C CYS A 77 -0.39 7.54 3.19
N LEU A 78 0.22 6.72 4.04
CA LEU A 78 1.59 6.92 4.51
C LEU A 78 2.49 5.78 4.03
N ASP A 79 3.58 6.15 3.39
CA ASP A 79 4.68 5.25 3.04
C ASP A 79 6.01 5.95 3.27
N TYR A 80 7.06 5.18 3.49
CA TYR A 80 8.40 5.73 3.72
C TYR A 80 9.07 6.14 2.41
N SER A 81 8.71 5.51 1.28
CA SER A 81 9.31 5.78 -0.04
C SER A 81 8.55 6.91 -0.76
N PRO A 82 9.22 8.04 -1.07
CA PRO A 82 8.64 9.12 -1.86
C PRO A 82 8.16 8.64 -3.25
N GLU A 83 8.89 7.72 -3.87
CA GLU A 83 8.61 7.13 -5.17
C GLU A 83 7.31 6.30 -5.11
N MET A 84 7.11 5.52 -4.05
CA MET A 84 5.86 4.82 -3.79
C MET A 84 4.68 5.80 -3.64
N LEU A 85 4.86 6.87 -2.86
CA LEU A 85 3.84 7.89 -2.67
C LEU A 85 3.51 8.64 -3.96
N GLN A 86 4.50 8.93 -4.81
CA GLN A 86 4.27 9.53 -6.11
C GLN A 86 3.42 8.61 -7.00
N ALA A 87 3.80 7.33 -7.11
CA ALA A 87 3.04 6.35 -7.88
C ALA A 87 1.62 6.15 -7.32
N SER A 88 1.46 6.23 -6.00
CA SER A 88 0.17 6.20 -5.32
C SER A 88 -0.71 7.39 -5.71
N ARG A 89 -0.18 8.61 -5.68
CA ARG A 89 -0.90 9.83 -6.10
C ARG A 89 -1.37 9.76 -7.55
N GLU A 90 -0.55 9.24 -8.44
CA GLU A 90 -0.91 9.04 -9.85
C GLU A 90 -2.03 7.99 -10.00
N ARG A 91 -1.90 6.85 -9.32
CA ARG A 91 -2.88 5.75 -9.38
C ARG A 91 -4.23 6.10 -8.76
N LEU A 92 -4.23 6.92 -7.71
CA LEU A 92 -5.42 7.29 -6.94
C LEU A 92 -6.01 8.64 -7.36
N ARG A 93 -5.46 9.26 -8.42
CA ARG A 93 -5.92 10.56 -8.92
C ARG A 93 -7.43 10.56 -9.16
N GLY A 94 -8.12 11.53 -8.57
CA GLY A 94 -9.58 11.68 -8.66
C GLY A 94 -10.38 10.97 -7.56
N LEU A 95 -9.71 10.29 -6.61
CA LEU A 95 -10.31 9.78 -5.38
C LEU A 95 -10.06 10.76 -4.22
N ASN A 96 -10.93 10.75 -3.21
CA ASN A 96 -10.79 11.58 -2.01
C ASN A 96 -9.77 10.96 -1.02
N ILE A 97 -8.53 10.82 -1.48
CA ILE A 97 -7.41 10.17 -0.78
C ILE A 97 -6.24 11.16 -0.75
N TYR A 98 -5.57 11.26 0.39
CA TYR A 98 -4.54 12.27 0.69
C TYR A 98 -3.16 11.66 0.95
#